data_AF-A0A428TMV3-F1
#
_entry.id   AF-A0A428TMV3-F1
#
_cell.length_a   1.000
_cell.length_b   1.000
_cell.length_c   1.000
_cell.angle_alpha   90.00
_cell.angle_beta   90.00
_cell.angle_gamma   90.00
#
_symmetry.space_group_name_H-M   'P 1'
#
loop_
_entity.id
_entity.type
_entity.pdbx_description
1 polymer ?
#
loop_
_entity_poly.entity_id
_entity_poly.type
_entity_poly.pdbx_seq_one_letter_code
_entity_poly.pdbx_strand_id
1 'polypeptide(L)'
;MHLLSWETLAGDADRIKIRLQRDTFVSDYAILSHRWGKPEDEVSYEDMLAGRYEHKKGYAKLIGCCKQARKDGLRHVWVDTCCINKSSSAELSETITSMFSYYERAKMCYAFLDDVSLDDDAQDGVPPPLFSRSAWFTRGWTLQELIAPTHWLTPTIESVTGVDSIVLNIPATTKVMSIAKKMSWAARRETTRVEDMAYSLMGIFGVYMPPLYGEGTHAFIRLQEAIMKTSNDQTIFAWTSPPATPLGHGFEHVSTMLALSPSQFRESSNFKPLSLGEYNKTLAKGGCKLDYATTNTGLSIRLPIFKIQSVKGLYAAFLACTETKDKVPSAIFLRAGADTPPGHFWRTNCNNGPIERGGQPWFSLSGRHDLATQDIYVLPRFTSASEQNIEPAWDKLDVEEIKKPTLQRFKSAPQLASTGVLEHLHYVPDPGIHQLKFLHLVRRAVATQQIDRLVDREDLRLRFSRATLPPRNRSFCGRSDVLQGLTDIFFPSKRSTTRAPIICTLSGLGGIGKTQTAVEFSHHCLEHHIFDTVLWIQADSHESLIRGFSIIASKFGLAETGASDDAIITAVKNVAIRLGSTYRSPWRHGPFR
;
A
#
# COMPACT_ATOMS: atom_id res chain seq x y z
N MET A 1 -17.54 -14.85 -0.62
CA MET A 1 -16.66 -14.95 -1.79
C MET A 1 -17.03 -16.25 -2.51
N HIS A 2 -17.07 -16.27 -3.84
CA HIS A 2 -17.19 -17.54 -4.55
C HIS A 2 -15.79 -18.14 -4.75
N LEU A 3 -15.69 -19.46 -4.72
CA LEU A 3 -14.44 -20.22 -4.81
C LEU A 3 -14.64 -21.43 -5.70
N LEU A 4 -13.57 -21.83 -6.39
CA LEU A 4 -13.49 -23.10 -7.08
C LEU A 4 -13.06 -24.18 -6.09
N SER A 5 -13.72 -25.32 -6.17
CA SER A 5 -13.37 -26.58 -5.51
C SER A 5 -13.35 -27.70 -6.56
N TRP A 6 -12.83 -28.87 -6.23
CA TRP A 6 -12.82 -29.98 -7.18
C TRP A 6 -13.02 -31.34 -6.51
N GLU A 7 -13.51 -32.28 -7.32
CA GLU A 7 -13.59 -33.70 -7.00
C GLU A 7 -12.70 -34.48 -7.97
N THR A 8 -12.00 -35.50 -7.48
CA THR A 8 -11.21 -36.41 -8.34
C THR A 8 -12.15 -37.47 -8.91
N LEU A 9 -12.12 -37.68 -10.22
CA LEU A 9 -12.98 -38.65 -10.87
C LEU A 9 -12.46 -40.08 -10.62
N ALA A 10 -13.36 -41.02 -10.34
CA ALA A 10 -12.99 -42.40 -10.03
C ALA A 10 -12.20 -43.03 -11.19
N GLY A 11 -11.01 -43.56 -10.88
CA GLY A 11 -10.16 -44.28 -11.84
C GLY A 11 -9.02 -43.46 -12.47
N ASP A 12 -8.94 -42.14 -12.24
CA ASP A 12 -7.83 -41.31 -12.73
C ASP A 12 -7.53 -40.17 -11.75
N ALA A 13 -6.41 -40.28 -11.04
CA ALA A 13 -5.98 -39.29 -10.06
C ALA A 13 -5.66 -37.91 -10.66
N ASP A 14 -5.49 -37.80 -11.99
CA ASP A 14 -5.20 -36.55 -12.68
C ASP A 14 -6.41 -35.88 -13.31
N ARG A 15 -7.56 -36.57 -13.35
CA ARG A 15 -8.83 -35.98 -13.79
C ARG A 15 -9.61 -35.41 -12.62
N ILE A 16 -9.79 -34.09 -12.63
CA ILE A 16 -10.56 -33.36 -11.64
C ILE A 16 -11.78 -32.70 -12.30
N LYS A 17 -12.90 -32.68 -11.60
CA LYS A 17 -14.09 -31.91 -11.98
C LYS A 17 -14.21 -30.69 -11.07
N ILE A 18 -14.15 -29.50 -11.66
CA ILE A 18 -14.22 -28.23 -10.93
C ILE A 18 -15.68 -27.84 -10.66
N ARG A 19 -15.95 -27.29 -9.49
CA ARG A 19 -17.25 -26.71 -9.12
C ARG A 19 -17.06 -25.34 -8.49
N LEU A 20 -17.94 -24.42 -8.85
CA LEU A 20 -18.07 -23.12 -8.19
C LEU A 20 -18.93 -23.29 -6.93
N GLN A 21 -18.42 -22.82 -5.80
CA GLN A 21 -19.12 -22.84 -4.53
C GLN A 21 -19.09 -21.45 -3.91
N ARG A 22 -20.19 -21.04 -3.30
CA ARG A 22 -20.19 -19.86 -2.44
C ARG A 22 -19.84 -20.31 -1.03
N ASP A 23 -18.70 -19.87 -0.53
CA ASP A 23 -18.29 -20.17 0.84
C ASP A 23 -17.93 -18.87 1.57
N THR A 24 -18.51 -18.71 2.76
CA THR A 24 -18.29 -17.56 3.64
C THR A 24 -17.26 -17.84 4.74
N PHE A 25 -16.81 -19.10 4.87
CA PHE A 25 -16.01 -19.63 5.98
C PHE A 25 -14.63 -20.17 5.56
N VAL A 26 -14.34 -20.32 4.26
CA VAL A 26 -13.00 -20.73 3.80
C VAL A 26 -11.96 -19.67 4.17
N SER A 27 -11.00 -20.06 5.03
CA SER A 27 -9.81 -19.26 5.36
C SER A 27 -8.62 -19.58 4.47
N ASP A 28 -8.56 -20.80 3.95
CA ASP A 28 -7.39 -21.34 3.27
C ASP A 28 -7.73 -21.62 1.81
N TYR A 29 -7.24 -20.74 0.93
CA TYR A 29 -7.41 -20.85 -0.52
C TYR A 29 -6.15 -20.37 -1.23
N ALA A 30 -5.93 -20.88 -2.44
CA ALA A 30 -5.00 -20.30 -3.38
C ALA A 30 -5.70 -19.25 -4.24
N ILE A 31 -4.94 -18.31 -4.79
CA ILE A 31 -5.45 -17.29 -5.70
C ILE A 31 -4.65 -17.32 -7.00
N LEU A 32 -5.34 -17.14 -8.14
CA LEU A 32 -4.69 -17.08 -9.45
C LEU A 32 -4.53 -15.62 -9.87
N SER A 33 -3.29 -15.17 -10.02
CA SER A 33 -2.94 -13.95 -10.74
C SER A 33 -2.72 -14.28 -12.21
N HIS A 34 -3.38 -13.55 -13.11
CA HIS A 34 -3.26 -13.83 -14.54
C HIS A 34 -3.58 -12.62 -15.41
N ARG A 35 -3.39 -12.79 -16.72
CA ARG A 35 -3.95 -11.89 -17.73
C ARG A 35 -5.24 -12.50 -18.28
N TRP A 36 -6.16 -11.62 -18.64
CA TRP A 36 -7.35 -12.02 -19.38
C TRP A 36 -6.97 -12.13 -20.85
N GLY A 37 -7.29 -13.28 -21.44
CA GLY A 37 -7.36 -13.45 -22.89
C GLY A 37 -8.61 -12.78 -23.46
N LYS A 38 -9.06 -13.25 -24.62
CA LYS A 38 -10.32 -12.76 -25.20
C LYS A 38 -11.52 -13.22 -24.35
N PRO A 39 -12.58 -12.41 -24.19
CA PRO A 39 -13.73 -12.78 -23.35
C PRO A 39 -14.35 -14.15 -23.69
N GLU A 40 -14.38 -14.52 -24.97
CA GLU A 40 -14.88 -15.81 -25.45
C GLU A 40 -14.00 -17.00 -25.05
N ASP A 41 -12.70 -16.78 -24.88
CA ASP A 41 -11.73 -17.80 -24.47
C ASP A 41 -11.71 -17.98 -22.94
N GLU A 42 -12.17 -16.98 -22.18
CA GLU A 42 -12.19 -16.99 -20.72
C GLU A 42 -13.40 -17.73 -20.15
N VAL A 43 -13.16 -18.51 -19.09
CA VAL A 43 -14.25 -19.14 -18.32
C VAL A 43 -14.86 -18.09 -17.39
N SER A 44 -16.14 -17.79 -17.57
CA SER A 44 -16.88 -16.83 -16.76
C SER A 44 -17.60 -17.48 -15.58
N TYR A 45 -18.18 -16.66 -14.71
CA TYR A 45 -19.04 -17.11 -13.61
C TYR A 45 -20.28 -17.87 -14.14
N GLU A 46 -20.87 -17.38 -15.23
CA GLU A 46 -22.03 -18.00 -15.88
C GLU A 46 -21.68 -19.33 -16.54
N ASP A 47 -20.49 -19.45 -17.14
CA ASP A 47 -20.00 -20.72 -17.69
C ASP A 47 -19.85 -21.79 -16.60
N MET A 48 -19.36 -21.38 -15.41
CA MET A 48 -19.25 -22.26 -14.26
C MET A 48 -20.63 -22.72 -13.76
N LEU A 49 -21.62 -21.82 -13.70
CA LEU A 49 -22.99 -22.17 -13.31
C LEU A 49 -23.66 -23.09 -14.33
N ALA A 50 -23.41 -22.88 -15.62
CA ALA A 50 -23.97 -23.68 -16.70
C ALA A 50 -23.25 -25.04 -16.89
N GLY A 51 -22.09 -25.23 -16.26
CA GLY A 51 -21.23 -26.41 -16.48
C GLY A 51 -20.63 -26.48 -17.89
N ARG A 52 -20.49 -25.35 -18.59
CA ARG A 52 -20.05 -25.26 -19.99
C ARG A 52 -18.69 -24.58 -20.12
N TYR A 53 -17.68 -25.08 -19.43
CA TYR A 53 -16.36 -24.45 -19.38
C TYR A 53 -15.26 -25.24 -20.11
N GLU A 54 -15.43 -26.56 -20.32
CA GLU A 54 -14.34 -27.44 -20.77
C GLU A 54 -13.80 -27.15 -22.17
N HIS A 55 -14.62 -26.56 -23.04
CA HIS A 55 -14.26 -26.24 -24.42
C HIS A 55 -13.52 -24.89 -24.55
N LYS A 56 -13.49 -24.09 -23.49
CA LYS A 56 -12.85 -22.77 -23.50
C LYS A 56 -11.34 -22.90 -23.28
N LYS A 57 -10.53 -22.11 -23.99
CA LYS A 57 -9.07 -22.14 -23.84
C LYS A 57 -8.62 -21.82 -22.41
N GLY A 58 -9.32 -20.91 -21.74
CA GLY A 58 -9.10 -20.53 -20.35
C GLY A 58 -9.35 -21.67 -19.35
N TYR A 59 -9.93 -22.80 -19.75
CA TYR A 59 -10.09 -23.96 -18.88
C TYR A 59 -8.75 -24.59 -18.47
N ALA A 60 -7.78 -24.61 -19.37
CA ALA A 60 -6.47 -25.21 -19.12
C ALA A 60 -5.76 -24.55 -17.92
N LYS A 61 -5.81 -23.21 -17.83
CA LYS A 61 -5.24 -22.47 -16.69
C LYS A 61 -5.97 -22.72 -15.37
N LEU A 62 -7.30 -22.89 -15.39
CA LEU A 62 -8.07 -23.21 -14.18
C LEU A 62 -7.71 -24.60 -13.65
N ILE A 63 -7.61 -25.58 -14.54
CA ILE A 63 -7.20 -26.94 -14.19
C ILE A 63 -5.76 -26.95 -13.66
N GLY A 64 -4.83 -26.28 -14.35
CA GLY A 64 -3.45 -26.14 -13.89
C GLY A 64 -3.37 -25.54 -12.48
N CYS A 65 -4.13 -24.47 -12.23
CA CYS A 65 -4.20 -23.83 -10.92
C CYS A 65 -4.76 -24.76 -9.83
N CYS A 66 -5.86 -25.47 -10.09
CA CYS A 66 -6.45 -26.42 -9.13
C CYS A 66 -5.50 -27.60 -8.85
N LYS A 67 -4.81 -28.11 -9.88
CA LYS A 67 -3.80 -29.17 -9.73
C LYS A 67 -2.62 -28.69 -8.88
N GLN A 68 -2.15 -27.47 -9.08
CA GLN A 68 -1.07 -26.89 -8.26
C GLN A 68 -1.52 -26.67 -6.82
N ALA A 69 -2.70 -26.07 -6.61
CA ALA A 69 -3.31 -25.90 -5.29
C ALA A 69 -3.43 -27.23 -4.54
N ARG A 70 -3.82 -28.31 -5.23
CA ARG A 70 -3.87 -29.66 -4.65
C ARG A 70 -2.50 -30.15 -4.18
N LYS A 71 -1.44 -29.94 -4.97
CA LYS A 71 -0.07 -30.32 -4.60
C LYS A 71 0.39 -29.56 -3.35
N ASP A 72 -0.03 -28.31 -3.22
CA ASP A 72 0.30 -27.45 -2.07
C ASP A 72 -0.66 -27.63 -0.88
N GLY A 73 -1.52 -28.65 -0.91
CA GLY A 73 -2.41 -29.02 0.19
C GLY A 73 -3.68 -28.17 0.33
N LEU A 74 -3.99 -27.33 -0.67
CA LEU A 74 -5.17 -26.46 -0.69
C LEU A 74 -6.34 -27.11 -1.44
N ARG A 75 -7.56 -26.78 -1.04
CA ARG A 75 -8.82 -27.33 -1.61
C ARG A 75 -9.66 -26.31 -2.37
N HIS A 76 -9.31 -25.04 -2.26
CA HIS A 76 -10.06 -23.94 -2.82
C HIS A 76 -9.14 -23.02 -3.61
N VAL A 77 -9.65 -22.52 -4.74
CA VAL A 77 -8.97 -21.52 -5.56
C VAL A 77 -9.91 -20.36 -5.84
N TRP A 78 -9.41 -19.13 -5.75
CA TRP A 78 -10.10 -17.95 -6.24
C TRP A 78 -9.52 -17.49 -7.59
N VAL A 79 -10.39 -17.21 -8.56
CA VAL A 79 -10.02 -16.67 -9.88
C VAL A 79 -11.05 -15.61 -10.29
N ASP A 80 -10.60 -14.38 -10.53
CA ASP A 80 -11.45 -13.21 -10.79
C ASP A 80 -12.38 -13.36 -12.02
N THR A 81 -12.00 -14.16 -13.02
CA THR A 81 -12.83 -14.38 -14.22
C THR A 81 -14.11 -15.14 -13.93
N CYS A 82 -14.08 -16.09 -12.98
CA CYS A 82 -15.17 -17.04 -12.74
C CYS A 82 -15.67 -17.11 -11.29
N CYS A 83 -14.98 -16.47 -10.34
CA CYS A 83 -15.39 -16.36 -8.94
C CYS A 83 -16.10 -15.03 -8.61
N ILE A 84 -16.32 -14.18 -9.61
CA ILE A 84 -17.01 -12.91 -9.46
C ILE A 84 -18.24 -12.93 -10.33
N ASN A 85 -19.42 -12.72 -9.75
CA ASN A 85 -20.61 -12.48 -10.53
C ASN A 85 -20.59 -11.05 -11.11
N LYS A 86 -20.05 -10.91 -12.32
CA LYS A 86 -19.91 -9.61 -13.00
C LYS A 86 -21.26 -9.02 -13.45
N SER A 87 -22.33 -9.83 -13.49
CA SER A 87 -23.68 -9.33 -13.77
C SER A 87 -24.30 -8.58 -12.59
N SER A 88 -23.78 -8.79 -11.36
CA SER A 88 -24.20 -8.07 -10.16
C SER A 88 -23.29 -6.87 -9.93
N SER A 89 -23.79 -5.66 -10.21
CA SER A 89 -23.02 -4.42 -10.00
C SER A 89 -22.58 -4.23 -8.55
N ALA A 90 -23.40 -4.66 -7.58
CA ALA A 90 -23.07 -4.64 -6.16
C ALA A 90 -21.90 -5.58 -5.83
N GLU A 91 -21.94 -6.83 -6.31
CA GLU A 91 -20.86 -7.80 -6.07
C GLU A 91 -19.56 -7.40 -6.79
N LEU A 92 -19.67 -6.89 -8.01
CA LEU A 92 -18.53 -6.38 -8.76
C LEU A 92 -17.85 -5.23 -8.01
N SER A 93 -18.64 -4.27 -7.52
CA SER A 93 -18.12 -3.12 -6.76
C SER A 93 -17.48 -3.57 -5.44
N GLU A 94 -18.16 -4.42 -4.67
CA GLU A 94 -17.63 -4.99 -3.42
C GLU A 94 -16.31 -5.73 -3.67
N THR A 95 -16.23 -6.50 -4.75
CA THR A 95 -15.05 -7.28 -5.10
C THR A 95 -13.90 -6.39 -5.54
N ILE A 96 -14.13 -5.37 -6.37
CA ILE A 96 -13.09 -4.40 -6.75
C ILE A 96 -12.52 -3.73 -5.49
N THR A 97 -13.37 -3.32 -4.55
CA THR A 97 -12.93 -2.71 -3.29
C THR A 97 -12.18 -3.70 -2.38
N SER A 98 -12.47 -5.00 -2.47
CA SER A 98 -11.90 -6.05 -1.61
C SER A 98 -10.75 -6.84 -2.25
N MET A 99 -10.43 -6.60 -3.52
CA MET A 99 -9.55 -7.46 -4.31
C MET A 99 -8.15 -7.59 -3.69
N PHE A 100 -7.55 -6.49 -3.26
CA PHE A 100 -6.27 -6.50 -2.56
C PHE A 100 -6.28 -7.41 -1.33
N SER A 101 -7.33 -7.30 -0.51
CA SER A 101 -7.50 -8.14 0.69
C SER A 101 -7.67 -9.62 0.34
N TYR A 102 -8.23 -9.95 -0.83
CA TYR A 102 -8.31 -11.34 -1.29
C TYR A 102 -6.94 -11.89 -1.67
N TYR A 103 -6.07 -11.08 -2.27
CA TYR A 103 -4.68 -11.50 -2.54
C TYR A 103 -3.83 -11.56 -1.26
N GLU A 104 -3.97 -10.57 -0.37
CA GLU A 104 -3.26 -10.51 0.91
C GLU A 104 -3.60 -11.69 1.83
N ARG A 105 -4.86 -12.16 1.80
CA ARG A 105 -5.33 -13.27 2.65
C ARG A 105 -5.11 -14.65 2.04
N ALA A 106 -4.81 -14.73 0.74
CA ALA A 106 -4.58 -16.01 0.07
C ALA A 106 -3.36 -16.73 0.67
N LYS A 107 -3.44 -18.05 0.80
CA LYS A 107 -2.32 -18.84 1.33
C LYS A 107 -1.20 -18.99 0.32
N MET A 108 -1.55 -19.05 -0.96
CA MET A 108 -0.65 -19.11 -2.10
C MET A 108 -1.21 -18.24 -3.23
N CYS A 109 -0.33 -17.50 -3.92
CA CYS A 109 -0.66 -16.81 -5.16
C CYS A 109 0.12 -17.45 -6.31
N TYR A 110 -0.58 -17.95 -7.32
CA TYR A 110 0.02 -18.49 -8.52
C TYR A 110 -0.07 -17.47 -9.64
N ALA A 111 1.05 -17.14 -10.27
CA ALA A 111 1.07 -16.31 -11.48
C ALA A 111 1.03 -17.20 -12.72
N PHE A 112 0.03 -17.01 -13.58
CA PHE A 112 -0.04 -17.66 -14.88
C PHE A 112 0.43 -16.70 -15.97
N LEU A 113 1.54 -17.06 -16.62
CA LEU A 113 2.18 -16.31 -17.70
C LEU A 113 1.94 -17.05 -19.02
N ASP A 114 0.98 -16.60 -19.82
CA ASP A 114 0.59 -17.23 -21.07
C ASP A 114 1.57 -16.99 -22.23
N ASP A 115 2.46 -16.01 -22.06
CA ASP A 115 3.46 -15.57 -23.02
C ASP A 115 4.89 -16.04 -22.68
N VAL A 116 5.04 -16.94 -21.70
CA VAL A 116 6.32 -17.51 -21.28
C VAL A 116 6.27 -19.03 -21.43
N SER A 117 7.02 -19.56 -22.40
CA SER A 117 7.25 -21.00 -22.51
C SER A 117 8.40 -21.43 -21.60
N LEU A 118 8.26 -22.60 -20.98
CA LEU A 118 9.38 -23.29 -20.37
C LEU A 118 10.09 -24.05 -21.50
N ASP A 119 11.33 -23.65 -21.83
CA ASP A 119 12.18 -24.47 -22.69
C ASP A 119 12.53 -25.77 -21.94
N ASP A 120 12.68 -26.88 -22.65
CA ASP A 120 13.01 -28.20 -22.05
C ASP A 120 14.36 -28.20 -21.27
N ASP A 121 15.21 -27.19 -21.51
CA ASP A 121 16.51 -26.99 -20.85
C ASP A 121 16.47 -26.03 -19.64
N ALA A 122 15.28 -25.68 -19.14
CA ALA A 122 15.14 -24.78 -17.99
C ALA A 122 15.79 -25.39 -16.72
N GLN A 123 16.87 -24.79 -16.24
CA GLN A 123 17.48 -25.15 -14.96
C GLN A 123 16.58 -24.72 -13.79
N ASP A 124 16.41 -25.62 -12.81
CA ASP A 124 15.68 -25.34 -11.58
C ASP A 124 16.18 -24.05 -10.92
N GLY A 125 15.25 -23.10 -10.69
CA GLY A 125 15.52 -21.84 -10.00
C GLY A 125 15.97 -20.67 -10.88
N VAL A 126 16.16 -20.85 -12.19
CA VAL A 126 16.47 -19.75 -13.12
C VAL A 126 15.23 -19.36 -13.94
N PRO A 127 14.82 -18.08 -13.95
CA PRO A 127 13.69 -17.65 -14.79
C PRO A 127 13.98 -17.86 -16.29
N PRO A 128 13.00 -18.30 -17.08
CA PRO A 128 13.14 -18.42 -18.53
C PRO A 128 13.51 -17.09 -19.21
N PRO A 129 14.15 -17.09 -20.39
CA PRO A 129 14.61 -15.87 -21.07
C PRO A 129 13.51 -14.83 -21.32
N LEU A 130 12.27 -15.27 -21.55
CA LEU A 130 11.13 -14.40 -21.82
C LEU A 130 10.38 -13.93 -20.57
N PHE A 131 10.72 -14.46 -19.38
CA PHE A 131 10.04 -14.14 -18.12
C PHE A 131 9.96 -12.62 -17.91
N SER A 132 11.11 -11.94 -17.95
CA SER A 132 11.21 -10.49 -17.70
C SER A 132 10.48 -9.62 -18.74
N ARG A 133 10.06 -10.20 -19.87
CA ARG A 133 9.32 -9.52 -20.94
C ARG A 133 7.83 -9.86 -20.94
N SER A 134 7.36 -10.68 -20.01
CA SER A 134 5.96 -11.03 -19.92
C SER A 134 5.11 -9.77 -19.74
N ALA A 135 4.05 -9.66 -20.52
CA ALA A 135 3.06 -8.60 -20.40
C ALA A 135 2.25 -8.71 -19.09
N TRP A 136 2.48 -9.73 -18.26
CA TRP A 136 1.97 -9.77 -16.90
C TRP A 136 2.55 -8.62 -16.06
N PHE A 137 3.81 -8.27 -16.27
CA PHE A 137 4.47 -7.17 -15.54
C PHE A 137 3.97 -5.78 -15.94
N THR A 138 3.32 -5.65 -17.10
CA THR A 138 2.80 -4.39 -17.63
C THR A 138 1.28 -4.26 -17.47
N ARG A 139 0.56 -5.24 -16.92
CA ARG A 139 -0.88 -5.10 -16.64
C ARG A 139 -1.12 -4.33 -15.34
N GLY A 140 -2.09 -3.41 -15.30
CA GLY A 140 -2.37 -2.60 -14.11
C GLY A 140 -2.75 -3.43 -12.88
N TRP A 141 -3.77 -4.30 -13.02
CA TRP A 141 -4.28 -5.11 -11.91
C TRP A 141 -3.24 -6.04 -11.29
N THR A 142 -2.32 -6.61 -12.07
CA THR A 142 -1.31 -7.54 -11.57
C THR A 142 -0.32 -6.89 -10.59
N LEU A 143 -0.34 -5.57 -10.41
CA LEU A 143 0.54 -4.89 -9.44
C LEU A 143 0.14 -5.21 -8.00
N GLN A 144 -1.15 -5.13 -7.69
CA GLN A 144 -1.62 -5.54 -6.37
C GLN A 144 -1.56 -7.06 -6.20
N GLU A 145 -1.72 -7.82 -7.28
CA GLU A 145 -1.58 -9.28 -7.26
C GLU A 145 -0.14 -9.71 -7.00
N LEU A 146 0.83 -8.86 -7.37
CA LEU A 146 2.24 -9.00 -7.05
C LEU A 146 2.55 -8.56 -5.61
N ILE A 147 2.04 -7.40 -5.19
CA ILE A 147 2.45 -6.77 -3.92
C ILE A 147 1.74 -7.38 -2.70
N ALA A 148 0.46 -7.76 -2.84
CA ALA A 148 -0.33 -8.20 -1.69
C ALA A 148 0.10 -9.58 -1.11
N PRO A 149 0.44 -10.60 -1.94
CA PRO A 149 0.91 -11.89 -1.42
C PRO A 149 2.39 -11.85 -0.99
N THR A 150 2.77 -12.77 -0.09
CA THR A 150 4.15 -12.98 0.37
C THR A 150 4.92 -14.00 -0.50
N HIS A 151 6.25 -13.88 -0.51
CA HIS A 151 7.22 -14.89 -1.02
C HIS A 151 7.36 -15.01 -2.55
N TRP A 152 7.87 -13.96 -3.20
CA TRP A 152 8.25 -13.99 -4.61
C TRP A 152 9.76 -14.28 -4.81
N LEU A 153 10.15 -14.77 -5.99
CA LEU A 153 11.56 -14.85 -6.42
C LEU A 153 12.08 -13.45 -6.75
N THR A 154 12.95 -12.90 -5.88
CA THR A 154 13.02 -11.43 -5.76
C THR A 154 13.95 -10.66 -6.70
N PRO A 155 15.15 -11.12 -7.11
CA PRO A 155 16.07 -10.23 -7.85
C PRO A 155 15.56 -9.89 -9.26
N THR A 156 15.00 -10.86 -9.98
CA THR A 156 14.50 -10.66 -11.34
C THR A 156 13.23 -9.82 -11.34
N ILE A 157 12.32 -10.04 -10.39
CA ILE A 157 11.07 -9.28 -10.31
C ILE A 157 11.34 -7.83 -9.90
N GLU A 158 12.26 -7.58 -8.96
CA GLU A 158 12.65 -6.22 -8.60
C GLU A 158 13.21 -5.45 -9.79
N SER A 159 14.09 -6.07 -10.58
CA SER A 159 14.69 -5.40 -11.75
C SER A 159 13.66 -5.06 -12.85
N VAL A 160 12.63 -5.89 -13.02
CA VAL A 160 11.57 -5.69 -14.01
C VAL A 160 10.54 -4.66 -13.55
N THR A 161 10.15 -4.71 -12.28
CA THR A 161 9.00 -3.96 -11.76
C THR A 161 9.36 -2.67 -11.01
N GLY A 162 10.60 -2.57 -10.52
CA GLY A 162 11.03 -1.51 -9.60
C GLY A 162 10.42 -1.61 -8.20
N VAL A 163 9.73 -2.71 -7.88
CA VAL A 163 9.23 -3.03 -6.54
C VAL A 163 10.36 -3.67 -5.74
N ASP A 164 10.80 -2.99 -4.68
CA ASP A 164 11.94 -3.41 -3.87
C ASP A 164 11.72 -4.84 -3.32
N SER A 165 12.76 -5.70 -3.33
CA SER A 165 12.68 -7.10 -2.87
C SER A 165 12.04 -7.27 -1.49
N ILE A 166 12.25 -6.32 -0.59
CA ILE A 166 11.69 -6.36 0.76
C ILE A 166 10.17 -6.11 0.78
N VAL A 167 9.63 -5.33 -0.17
CA VAL A 167 8.19 -5.17 -0.34
C VAL A 167 7.56 -6.48 -0.80
N LEU A 168 8.22 -7.19 -1.73
CA LEU A 168 7.77 -8.49 -2.24
C LEU A 168 7.80 -9.61 -1.19
N ASN A 169 8.73 -9.53 -0.23
CA ASN A 169 8.83 -10.51 0.85
C ASN A 169 8.01 -10.15 2.09
N ILE A 170 7.84 -8.85 2.36
CA ILE A 170 7.13 -8.32 3.52
C ILE A 170 6.15 -7.23 3.02
N PRO A 171 4.97 -7.61 2.50
CA PRO A 171 3.98 -6.69 1.95
C PRO A 171 3.60 -5.53 2.87
N ALA A 172 3.65 -5.74 4.20
CA ALA A 172 3.42 -4.70 5.20
C ALA A 172 4.37 -3.50 5.08
N THR A 173 5.57 -3.67 4.51
CA THR A 173 6.53 -2.58 4.24
C THR A 173 6.07 -1.60 3.16
N THR A 174 5.09 -1.99 2.33
CA THR A 174 4.41 -1.07 1.39
C THR A 174 3.87 0.18 2.09
N LYS A 175 3.41 0.04 3.34
CA LYS A 175 2.81 1.13 4.14
C LYS A 175 3.78 2.29 4.40
N VAL A 176 5.08 2.07 4.27
CA VAL A 176 6.13 3.06 4.59
C VAL A 176 6.94 3.50 3.39
N MET A 177 6.57 3.02 2.21
CA MET A 177 7.07 3.57 0.95
C MET A 177 6.36 4.89 0.67
N SER A 178 7.10 5.83 0.07
CA SER A 178 6.53 7.12 -0.29
C SER A 178 5.41 6.97 -1.32
N ILE A 179 4.49 7.94 -1.38
CA ILE A 179 3.43 7.96 -2.38
C ILE A 179 4.04 7.93 -3.79
N ALA A 180 5.07 8.73 -4.04
CA ALA A 180 5.75 8.76 -5.34
C ALA A 180 6.37 7.40 -5.72
N LYS A 181 7.04 6.71 -4.77
CA LYS A 181 7.60 5.37 -5.00
C LYS A 181 6.48 4.38 -5.37
N LYS A 182 5.38 4.37 -4.61
CA LYS A 182 4.23 3.49 -4.90
C LYS A 182 3.60 3.79 -6.26
N MET A 183 3.42 5.06 -6.61
CA MET A 183 2.92 5.46 -7.93
C MET A 183 3.87 5.04 -9.06
N SER A 184 5.19 5.10 -8.83
CA SER A 184 6.19 4.72 -9.84
C SER A 184 6.11 3.25 -10.27
N TRP A 185 5.68 2.34 -9.37
CA TRP A 185 5.47 0.92 -9.68
C TRP A 185 4.34 0.69 -10.69
N ALA A 186 3.41 1.63 -10.79
CA ALA A 186 2.29 1.61 -11.74
C ALA A 186 2.58 2.40 -13.03
N ALA A 187 3.67 3.17 -13.08
CA ALA A 187 3.93 4.14 -14.14
C ALA A 187 4.23 3.54 -15.54
N ARG A 188 4.52 2.24 -15.59
CA ARG A 188 4.75 1.48 -16.84
C ARG A 188 3.67 0.44 -17.09
N ARG A 189 2.56 0.51 -16.35
CA ARG A 189 1.46 -0.44 -16.47
C ARG A 189 0.30 0.15 -17.26
N GLU A 190 -0.40 -0.74 -17.95
CA GLU A 190 -1.52 -0.46 -18.85
C GLU A 190 -2.79 -1.13 -18.35
N THR A 191 -3.92 -0.48 -18.60
CA THR A 191 -5.24 -0.97 -18.20
C THR A 191 -6.18 -0.97 -19.39
N THR A 192 -7.07 -1.97 -19.44
CA THR A 192 -8.07 -2.08 -20.52
C THR A 192 -9.14 -1.01 -20.38
N ARG A 193 -9.61 -0.77 -19.16
CA ARG A 193 -10.45 0.40 -18.83
C ARG A 193 -9.57 1.51 -18.28
N VAL A 194 -9.85 2.74 -18.69
CA VAL A 194 -9.05 3.89 -18.29
C VAL A 194 -9.10 4.10 -16.77
N GLU A 195 -10.26 3.90 -16.14
CA GLU A 195 -10.46 4.10 -14.70
C GLU A 195 -9.70 3.07 -13.84
N ASP A 196 -9.42 1.88 -14.39
CA ASP A 196 -8.68 0.84 -13.68
C ASP A 196 -7.25 1.26 -13.33
N MET A 197 -6.72 2.31 -13.99
CA MET A 197 -5.43 2.91 -13.59
C MET A 197 -5.47 3.43 -12.14
N ALA A 198 -6.66 3.75 -11.65
CA ALA A 198 -6.91 4.20 -10.29
C ALA A 198 -7.38 3.05 -9.39
N TYR A 199 -8.38 2.29 -9.84
CA TYR A 199 -8.99 1.24 -9.01
C TYR A 199 -8.01 0.12 -8.65
N SER A 200 -7.09 -0.23 -9.55
CA SER A 200 -6.04 -1.23 -9.28
C SER A 200 -5.03 -0.82 -8.21
N LEU A 201 -5.01 0.45 -7.80
CA LEU A 201 -4.06 1.00 -6.82
C LEU A 201 -4.67 1.20 -5.43
N MET A 202 -6.00 1.13 -5.28
CA MET A 202 -6.69 1.40 -4.01
C MET A 202 -6.11 0.62 -2.83
N GLY A 203 -5.91 -0.69 -3.00
CA GLY A 203 -5.36 -1.55 -1.95
C GLY A 203 -3.91 -1.27 -1.59
N ILE A 204 -3.08 -0.92 -2.59
CA ILE A 204 -1.66 -0.55 -2.38
C ILE A 204 -1.55 0.73 -1.53
N PHE A 205 -2.50 1.65 -1.70
CA PHE A 205 -2.58 2.87 -0.90
C PHE A 205 -3.43 2.74 0.36
N GLY A 206 -4.15 1.64 0.56
CA GLY A 206 -5.05 1.44 1.69
C GLY A 206 -6.22 2.44 1.72
N VAL A 207 -6.70 2.86 0.55
CA VAL A 207 -7.81 3.81 0.41
C VAL A 207 -9.02 3.13 -0.21
N TYR A 208 -10.20 3.65 0.09
CA TYR A 208 -11.46 3.10 -0.40
C TYR A 208 -12.25 4.18 -1.13
N MET A 209 -12.66 3.89 -2.36
CA MET A 209 -13.55 4.74 -3.13
C MET A 209 -14.47 3.87 -4.02
N PRO A 210 -15.75 4.26 -4.21
CA PRO A 210 -16.64 3.54 -5.11
C PRO A 210 -16.14 3.56 -6.57
N PRO A 211 -16.07 2.41 -7.25
CA PRO A 211 -15.77 2.36 -8.68
C PRO A 211 -16.92 2.93 -9.50
N LEU A 212 -16.65 3.97 -10.30
CA LEU A 212 -17.57 4.62 -11.21
C LEU A 212 -17.02 4.52 -12.65
N TYR A 213 -17.34 3.45 -13.36
CA TYR A 213 -16.93 3.32 -14.77
C TYR A 213 -17.68 4.33 -15.65
N GLY A 214 -16.94 5.05 -16.50
CA GLY A 214 -17.43 6.18 -17.29
C GLY A 214 -16.87 7.54 -16.84
N GLU A 215 -16.21 7.62 -15.68
CA GLU A 215 -15.60 8.87 -15.21
C GLU A 215 -14.22 9.18 -15.85
N GLY A 216 -13.67 8.25 -16.63
CA GLY A 216 -12.43 8.49 -17.36
C GLY A 216 -11.21 8.68 -16.44
N THR A 217 -10.35 9.63 -16.77
CA THR A 217 -9.13 9.94 -15.98
C THR A 217 -9.43 10.58 -14.62
N HIS A 218 -10.67 11.06 -14.38
CA HIS A 218 -11.07 11.58 -13.07
C HIS A 218 -10.99 10.53 -11.95
N ALA A 219 -11.06 9.24 -12.29
CA ALA A 219 -10.83 8.16 -11.33
C ALA A 219 -9.47 8.31 -10.62
N PHE A 220 -8.42 8.72 -11.35
CA PHE A 220 -7.09 8.89 -10.80
C PHE A 220 -6.94 10.16 -9.94
N ILE A 221 -7.73 11.19 -10.23
CA ILE A 221 -7.85 12.37 -9.37
C ILE A 221 -8.51 11.99 -8.04
N ARG A 222 -9.64 11.26 -8.08
CA ARG A 222 -10.32 10.76 -6.88
C ARG A 222 -9.43 9.87 -6.03
N LEU A 223 -8.60 9.03 -6.65
CA LEU A 223 -7.61 8.22 -5.95
C LEU A 223 -6.63 9.11 -5.17
N GLN A 224 -6.05 10.12 -5.82
CA GLN A 224 -5.13 11.06 -5.16
C GLN A 224 -5.84 11.81 -4.02
N GLU A 225 -7.06 12.28 -4.21
CA GLU A 225 -7.85 12.91 -3.14
C GLU A 225 -8.11 11.98 -1.96
N ALA A 226 -8.40 10.70 -2.22
CA ALA A 226 -8.57 9.70 -1.17
C ALA A 226 -7.26 9.45 -0.39
N ILE A 227 -6.12 9.45 -1.08
CA ILE A 227 -4.78 9.35 -0.46
C ILE A 227 -4.50 10.60 0.39
N MET A 228 -4.80 11.80 -0.12
CA MET A 228 -4.57 13.06 0.58
C MET A 228 -5.37 13.18 1.88
N LYS A 229 -6.53 12.54 1.97
CA LYS A 229 -7.34 12.50 3.21
C LYS A 229 -6.70 11.68 4.33
N THR A 230 -5.73 10.82 4.02
CA THR A 230 -5.15 9.86 4.97
C THR A 230 -3.63 9.98 5.10
N SER A 231 -2.99 10.87 4.35
CA SER A 231 -1.53 11.03 4.31
C SER A 231 -1.11 12.48 4.09
N ASN A 232 -0.04 12.90 4.79
CA ASN A 232 0.65 14.19 4.61
C ASN A 232 1.96 14.04 3.80
N ASP A 233 2.17 12.91 3.14
CA ASP A 233 3.35 12.67 2.32
C ASP A 233 3.31 13.54 1.03
N GLN A 234 4.06 14.65 1.06
CA GLN A 234 4.13 15.61 -0.04
C GLN A 234 4.81 15.06 -1.31
N THR A 235 5.33 13.81 -1.30
CA THR A 235 5.76 13.14 -2.54
C THR A 235 4.60 12.88 -3.50
N ILE A 236 3.34 12.97 -3.06
CA ILE A 236 2.18 12.96 -3.98
C ILE A 236 2.25 14.07 -5.04
N PHE A 237 2.93 15.18 -4.76
CA PHE A 237 3.13 16.27 -5.72
C PHE A 237 4.40 16.12 -6.55
N ALA A 238 5.21 15.07 -6.32
CA ALA A 238 6.48 14.83 -6.98
C ALA A 238 6.34 14.12 -8.34
N TRP A 239 5.39 14.54 -9.17
CA TRP A 239 5.16 14.02 -10.51
C TRP A 239 5.67 14.98 -11.60
N THR A 240 5.86 14.46 -12.81
CA THR A 240 6.24 15.24 -14.00
C THR A 240 5.11 15.32 -15.03
N SER A 241 4.90 16.49 -15.65
CA SER A 241 3.92 16.64 -16.73
C SER A 241 4.46 16.01 -18.02
N PRO A 242 3.62 15.36 -18.84
CA PRO A 242 4.01 14.99 -20.20
C PRO A 242 4.46 16.24 -20.97
N PRO A 243 5.50 16.16 -21.83
CA PRO A 243 5.86 17.28 -22.68
C PRO A 243 4.69 17.63 -23.60
N ALA A 244 4.12 18.82 -23.39
CA ALA A 244 3.16 19.55 -24.23
C ALA A 244 2.43 18.69 -25.27
N THR A 245 1.48 17.87 -24.83
CA THR A 245 0.49 17.29 -25.73
C THR A 245 -0.67 18.28 -25.80
N PRO A 246 -1.06 18.78 -26.98
CA PRO A 246 -2.30 19.55 -27.12
C PRO A 246 -3.43 18.67 -26.58
N LEU A 247 -4.09 19.12 -25.52
CA LEU A 247 -5.29 18.46 -25.03
C LEU A 247 -6.29 18.50 -26.19
N GLY A 248 -6.56 17.34 -26.79
CA GLY A 248 -7.48 17.23 -27.93
C GLY A 248 -8.89 17.73 -27.56
N HIS A 249 -9.66 18.11 -28.58
CA HIS A 249 -11.06 18.53 -28.40
C HIS A 249 -11.84 17.51 -27.56
N GLY A 250 -12.48 17.98 -26.48
CA GLY A 250 -13.26 17.15 -25.55
C GLY A 250 -12.53 16.80 -24.25
N PHE A 251 -11.24 17.13 -24.12
CA PHE A 251 -10.50 17.02 -22.86
C PHE A 251 -10.46 18.36 -22.13
N GLU A 252 -11.58 18.77 -21.54
CA GLU A 252 -11.60 19.79 -20.50
C GLU A 252 -10.95 19.21 -19.23
N HIS A 253 -9.63 19.00 -19.26
CA HIS A 253 -8.96 18.31 -18.17
C HIS A 253 -8.69 19.23 -16.99
N VAL A 254 -9.28 18.80 -15.88
CA VAL A 254 -9.27 19.37 -14.55
C VAL A 254 -7.92 19.11 -13.86
N SER A 255 -7.40 20.17 -13.23
CA SER A 255 -6.32 20.16 -12.23
C SER A 255 -4.90 19.93 -12.76
N THR A 256 -4.18 21.03 -12.96
CA THR A 256 -2.71 21.05 -13.11
C THR A 256 -1.95 20.76 -11.80
N MET A 257 -2.65 20.52 -10.68
CA MET A 257 -2.00 20.26 -9.38
C MET A 257 -1.80 18.77 -9.08
N LEU A 258 -2.75 17.94 -9.46
CA LEU A 258 -2.68 16.49 -9.33
C LEU A 258 -2.29 15.85 -10.65
N ALA A 259 -1.68 14.67 -10.60
CA ALA A 259 -1.34 13.95 -11.83
C ALA A 259 -2.62 13.37 -12.47
N LEU A 260 -2.62 13.21 -13.79
CA LEU A 260 -3.69 12.58 -14.57
C LEU A 260 -3.51 11.07 -14.71
N SER A 261 -2.28 10.56 -14.53
CA SER A 261 -2.00 9.12 -14.53
C SER A 261 -0.74 8.75 -13.74
N PRO A 262 -0.59 7.46 -13.35
CA PRO A 262 0.65 6.98 -12.73
C PRO A 262 1.90 7.18 -13.58
N SER A 263 1.78 7.26 -14.90
CA SER A 263 2.91 7.45 -15.82
C SER A 263 3.73 8.72 -15.52
N GLN A 264 3.08 9.73 -14.92
CA GLN A 264 3.71 10.98 -14.50
C GLN A 264 4.64 10.80 -13.29
N PHE A 265 4.60 9.67 -12.61
CA PHE A 265 5.51 9.30 -11.52
C PHE A 265 6.61 8.32 -11.95
N ARG A 266 6.78 8.07 -13.25
CA ARG A 266 7.76 7.11 -13.79
C ARG A 266 9.17 7.30 -13.23
N GLU A 267 9.53 8.55 -13.04
CA GLU A 267 10.85 8.98 -12.62
C GLU A 267 10.86 9.50 -11.18
N SER A 268 9.84 9.15 -10.40
CA SER A 268 9.63 9.66 -9.06
C SER A 268 9.93 8.62 -7.97
N SER A 269 10.51 7.48 -8.36
CA SER A 269 10.81 6.35 -7.47
C SER A 269 11.80 6.69 -6.35
N ASN A 270 12.65 7.69 -6.55
CA ASN A 270 13.67 8.08 -5.56
C ASN A 270 13.20 9.12 -4.55
N PHE A 271 12.01 9.71 -4.75
CA PHE A 271 11.49 10.72 -3.83
C PHE A 271 11.10 10.12 -2.49
N LYS A 272 11.57 10.77 -1.44
CA LYS A 272 11.32 10.41 -0.05
C LYS A 272 10.74 11.63 0.68
N PRO A 273 9.76 11.46 1.56
CA PRO A 273 9.27 12.56 2.39
C PRO A 273 10.39 13.14 3.28
N LEU A 274 10.23 14.34 3.80
CA LEU A 274 11.09 14.87 4.85
C LEU A 274 10.27 14.95 6.14
N SER A 275 10.87 14.55 7.26
CA SER A 275 10.21 14.80 8.55
C SER A 275 10.10 16.30 8.79
N LEU A 276 9.10 16.72 9.59
CA LEU A 276 8.89 18.13 9.89
C LEU A 276 10.14 18.79 10.50
N GLY A 277 10.86 18.06 11.35
CA GLY A 277 12.10 18.53 11.96
C GLY A 277 13.23 18.73 10.94
N GLU A 278 13.40 17.80 10.00
CA GLU A 278 14.39 17.95 8.92
C GLU A 278 14.01 19.09 7.98
N TYR A 279 12.74 19.17 7.59
CA TYR A 279 12.24 20.19 6.70
C TYR A 279 12.42 21.59 7.28
N ASN A 280 12.06 21.79 8.55
CA ASN A 280 12.25 23.06 9.24
C ASN A 280 13.74 23.41 9.44
N LYS A 281 14.60 22.43 9.77
CA LYS A 281 16.05 22.68 9.88
C LYS A 281 16.65 23.22 8.59
N THR A 282 16.16 22.75 7.44
CA THR A 282 16.72 23.14 6.14
C THR A 282 16.20 24.50 5.65
N LEU A 283 15.03 24.97 6.11
CA LEU A 283 14.35 26.14 5.51
C LEU A 283 13.93 27.27 6.48
N ALA A 284 13.95 27.09 7.81
CA ALA A 284 13.13 27.95 8.67
C ALA A 284 13.82 29.20 9.27
N LYS A 285 13.30 30.37 8.88
CA LYS A 285 12.52 31.21 9.82
C LYS A 285 11.03 31.00 9.50
N GLY A 286 10.23 30.47 10.44
CA GLY A 286 8.75 30.55 10.32
C GLY A 286 7.91 29.29 10.51
N GLY A 287 8.47 28.12 10.83
CA GLY A 287 7.69 26.92 11.20
C GLY A 287 6.74 26.43 10.10
N CYS A 288 7.24 25.56 9.23
CA CYS A 288 6.42 24.88 8.23
C CYS A 288 5.43 23.91 8.88
N LYS A 289 4.42 23.49 8.11
CA LYS A 289 3.60 22.32 8.42
C LYS A 289 3.65 21.36 7.24
N LEU A 290 3.27 20.11 7.48
CA LEU A 290 3.23 19.08 6.43
C LEU A 290 1.83 18.88 5.85
N ASP A 291 0.80 19.40 6.51
CA ASP A 291 -0.59 19.24 6.13
C ASP A 291 -0.94 20.00 4.85
N TYR A 292 -1.88 19.41 4.11
CA TYR A 292 -2.48 19.99 2.92
C TYR A 292 -3.91 19.46 2.78
N ALA A 293 -4.77 20.21 2.10
CA ALA A 293 -6.14 19.80 1.86
C ALA A 293 -6.66 20.37 0.52
N THR A 294 -7.50 19.59 -0.16
CA THR A 294 -8.28 20.10 -1.30
C THR A 294 -9.46 20.91 -0.77
N THR A 295 -9.60 22.14 -1.26
CA THR A 295 -10.71 23.06 -0.99
C THR A 295 -11.47 23.35 -2.28
N ASN A 296 -12.61 24.03 -2.20
CA ASN A 296 -13.34 24.52 -3.37
C ASN A 296 -12.51 25.49 -4.24
N THR A 297 -11.50 26.14 -3.67
CA THR A 297 -10.56 27.01 -4.38
C THR A 297 -9.41 26.24 -5.05
N GLY A 298 -9.13 25.02 -4.60
CA GLY A 298 -7.97 24.23 -5.02
C GLY A 298 -7.19 23.66 -3.84
N LEU A 299 -5.94 23.30 -4.07
CA LEU A 299 -5.08 22.77 -3.01
C LEU A 299 -4.66 23.89 -2.07
N SER A 300 -5.05 23.80 -0.80
CA SER A 300 -4.48 24.61 0.27
C SER A 300 -3.28 23.87 0.87
N ILE A 301 -2.10 24.50 0.82
CA ILE A 301 -0.86 23.94 1.35
C ILE A 301 0.06 25.07 1.82
N ARG A 302 0.80 24.86 2.90
CA ARG A 302 1.78 25.83 3.41
C ARG A 302 3.18 25.47 2.95
N LEU A 303 3.76 26.26 2.04
CA LEU A 303 5.10 26.02 1.51
C LEU A 303 5.99 27.27 1.64
N PRO A 304 7.31 27.09 1.89
CA PRO A 304 8.31 28.12 1.63
C PRO A 304 8.35 28.41 0.14
N ILE A 305 8.29 29.70 -0.20
CA ILE A 305 8.24 30.14 -1.59
C ILE A 305 9.36 31.11 -1.88
N PHE A 306 9.96 30.93 -3.04
CA PHE A 306 10.98 31.80 -3.59
C PHE A 306 10.51 32.40 -4.91
N LYS A 307 10.47 33.72 -4.99
CA LYS A 307 10.14 34.43 -6.23
C LYS A 307 11.35 34.48 -7.14
N ILE A 308 11.22 33.98 -8.37
CA ILE A 308 12.30 33.96 -9.35
C ILE A 308 12.31 35.31 -10.07
N GLN A 309 13.24 36.19 -9.70
CA GLN A 309 13.24 37.58 -10.17
C GLN A 309 13.44 37.73 -11.69
N SER A 310 14.16 36.79 -12.33
CA SER A 310 14.42 36.81 -13.77
C SER A 310 13.17 36.56 -14.63
N VAL A 311 12.10 36.00 -14.05
CA VAL A 311 10.88 35.66 -14.78
C VAL A 311 9.67 36.22 -14.03
N LYS A 312 8.98 37.20 -14.63
CA LYS A 312 7.81 37.83 -14.03
C LYS A 312 6.74 36.78 -13.69
N GLY A 313 6.31 36.78 -12.44
CA GLY A 313 5.23 35.92 -11.96
C GLY A 313 5.62 34.46 -11.73
N LEU A 314 6.90 34.09 -11.78
CA LEU A 314 7.38 32.73 -11.52
C LEU A 314 7.88 32.57 -10.08
N TYR A 315 7.54 31.44 -9.48
CA TYR A 315 7.85 31.08 -8.11
C TYR A 315 8.30 29.62 -8.02
N ALA A 316 9.22 29.32 -7.11
CA ALA A 316 9.53 27.96 -6.68
C ALA A 316 8.90 27.76 -5.29
N ALA A 317 8.14 26.68 -5.12
CA ALA A 317 7.58 26.28 -3.84
C ALA A 317 8.19 24.96 -3.39
N PHE A 318 8.85 24.97 -2.24
CA PHE A 318 9.56 23.80 -1.73
C PHE A 318 8.60 22.81 -1.10
N LEU A 319 8.74 21.54 -1.42
CA LEU A 319 7.99 20.44 -0.83
C LEU A 319 8.82 19.80 0.29
N ALA A 320 8.14 19.26 1.29
CA ALA A 320 8.74 18.40 2.30
C ALA A 320 9.05 17.00 1.75
N CYS A 321 9.83 16.95 0.68
CA CYS A 321 10.36 15.74 0.09
C CYS A 321 11.70 15.99 -0.59
N THR A 322 12.48 14.94 -0.81
CA THR A 322 13.80 15.00 -1.44
C THR A 322 14.06 13.77 -2.28
N GLU A 323 14.84 13.94 -3.35
CA GLU A 323 15.42 12.84 -4.12
C GLU A 323 16.90 12.58 -3.72
N THR A 324 17.50 13.50 -2.96
CA THR A 324 18.95 13.50 -2.66
C THR A 324 19.29 12.94 -1.29
N LYS A 325 20.51 12.41 -1.18
CA LYS A 325 21.08 12.00 0.12
C LYS A 325 21.31 13.19 1.07
N ASP A 326 21.55 14.38 0.51
CA ASP A 326 21.82 15.60 1.26
C ASP A 326 20.56 16.26 1.85
N LYS A 327 19.39 15.60 1.71
CA LYS A 327 18.10 16.04 2.27
C LYS A 327 17.67 17.42 1.81
N VAL A 328 18.10 17.82 0.63
CA VAL A 328 17.68 19.06 -0.01
C VAL A 328 16.21 18.94 -0.42
N PRO A 329 15.31 19.81 0.07
CA PRO A 329 13.93 19.84 -0.37
C PRO A 329 13.83 20.06 -1.88
N SER A 330 13.00 19.27 -2.54
CA SER A 330 12.62 19.48 -3.93
C SER A 330 11.57 20.56 -4.05
N ALA A 331 11.49 21.23 -5.20
CA ALA A 331 10.56 22.33 -5.42
C ALA A 331 9.65 22.09 -6.61
N ILE A 332 8.40 22.54 -6.53
CA ILE A 332 7.49 22.66 -7.67
C ILE A 332 7.50 24.10 -8.16
N PHE A 333 7.28 24.28 -9.47
CA PHE A 333 7.19 25.61 -10.06
C PHE A 333 5.75 26.08 -10.09
N LEU A 334 5.54 27.32 -9.67
CA LEU A 334 4.26 27.98 -9.55
C LEU A 334 4.27 29.30 -10.33
N ARG A 335 3.13 29.72 -10.85
CA ARG A 335 2.92 31.02 -11.47
C ARG A 335 1.79 31.80 -10.83
N ALA A 336 1.92 33.12 -10.85
CA ALA A 336 0.86 34.07 -10.54
C ALA A 336 0.89 35.22 -11.57
N GLY A 337 -0.30 35.59 -12.06
CA GLY A 337 -0.51 36.68 -13.03
C GLY A 337 -1.02 37.95 -12.36
N ALA A 338 -1.30 38.98 -13.15
CA ALA A 338 -1.85 40.24 -12.65
C ALA A 338 -3.24 40.06 -12.02
N ASP A 339 -4.07 39.20 -12.61
CA ASP A 339 -5.45 38.93 -12.16
C ASP A 339 -5.53 37.82 -11.09
N THR A 340 -4.39 37.32 -10.62
CA THR A 340 -4.35 36.22 -9.66
C THR A 340 -4.37 36.77 -8.24
N PRO A 341 -5.34 36.38 -7.40
CA PRO A 341 -5.40 36.89 -6.03
C PRO A 341 -4.10 36.59 -5.26
N PRO A 342 -3.67 37.47 -4.34
CA PRO A 342 -2.51 37.19 -3.49
C PRO A 342 -2.62 35.82 -2.80
N GLY A 343 -1.50 35.10 -2.74
CA GLY A 343 -1.46 33.74 -2.17
C GLY A 343 -2.00 32.64 -3.09
N HIS A 344 -2.52 32.97 -4.28
CA HIS A 344 -3.02 32.00 -5.24
C HIS A 344 -2.03 31.81 -6.40
N PHE A 345 -1.88 30.57 -6.83
CA PHE A 345 -0.92 30.17 -7.84
C PHE A 345 -1.48 29.04 -8.71
N TRP A 346 -0.91 28.81 -9.89
CA TRP A 346 -1.07 27.55 -10.62
C TRP A 346 0.27 26.88 -10.83
N ARG A 347 0.28 25.55 -10.89
CA ARG A 347 1.49 24.78 -11.17
C ARG A 347 1.94 24.99 -12.61
N THR A 348 3.24 25.13 -12.84
CA THR A 348 3.85 25.32 -14.16
C THR A 348 5.06 24.40 -14.37
N ASN A 349 5.57 24.34 -15.62
CA ASN A 349 6.67 23.48 -16.04
C ASN A 349 7.86 24.37 -16.42
N CYS A 350 9.06 23.91 -16.08
CA CYS A 350 10.32 24.49 -16.55
C CYS A 350 11.06 23.37 -17.30
N ASN A 351 12.03 23.66 -18.19
CA ASN A 351 12.64 22.70 -19.14
C ASN A 351 13.35 21.45 -18.53
N ASN A 352 13.04 21.03 -17.30
CA ASN A 352 13.38 19.76 -16.66
C ASN A 352 12.20 19.10 -15.88
N GLY A 353 10.96 19.51 -16.15
CA GLY A 353 9.75 19.03 -15.48
C GLY A 353 9.20 20.01 -14.42
N PRO A 354 7.95 19.82 -13.97
CA PRO A 354 7.29 20.67 -12.97
C PRO A 354 7.76 20.41 -11.52
N ILE A 355 8.84 19.63 -11.36
CA ILE A 355 9.52 19.43 -10.09
C ILE A 355 11.03 19.49 -10.32
N GLU A 356 11.71 20.25 -9.50
CA GLU A 356 13.16 20.28 -9.46
C GLU A 356 13.71 19.03 -8.75
N ARG A 357 14.63 18.36 -9.45
CA ARG A 357 15.29 17.13 -8.98
C ARG A 357 16.65 17.46 -8.40
N GLY A 358 16.94 16.87 -7.26
CA GLY A 358 18.12 17.24 -6.50
C GLY A 358 19.41 16.81 -7.21
N GLY A 359 20.38 17.72 -7.28
CA GLY A 359 21.57 17.63 -8.10
C GLY A 359 21.70 18.78 -9.11
N GLN A 360 20.60 19.49 -9.39
CA GLN A 360 20.62 20.74 -10.14
C GLN A 360 20.88 21.95 -9.20
N PRO A 361 21.66 22.98 -9.62
CA PRO A 361 22.29 23.93 -8.69
C PRO A 361 21.49 25.19 -8.39
N TRP A 362 20.24 25.32 -8.85
CA TRP A 362 19.47 26.59 -8.84
C TRP A 362 19.54 27.31 -7.50
N PHE A 363 19.67 26.54 -6.41
CA PHE A 363 19.63 27.02 -5.05
C PHE A 363 20.77 26.48 -4.18
N SER A 364 21.99 26.24 -4.67
CA SER A 364 23.07 25.72 -3.81
C SER A 364 23.37 26.65 -2.61
N LEU A 365 22.78 26.29 -1.47
CA LEU A 365 23.12 26.55 -0.06
C LEU A 365 23.21 27.98 0.50
N SER A 366 23.43 29.03 -0.28
CA SER A 366 23.40 30.41 0.25
C SER A 366 22.03 31.07 0.03
N GLY A 367 21.26 31.28 1.11
CA GLY A 367 19.99 32.05 1.08
C GLY A 367 18.69 31.24 1.27
N ARG A 368 18.77 29.91 1.50
CA ARG A 368 17.60 29.08 1.86
C ARG A 368 17.16 29.30 3.30
N HIS A 369 18.11 29.68 4.15
CA HIS A 369 17.82 30.13 5.50
C HIS A 369 17.08 31.47 5.38
N ASP A 370 15.92 31.58 6.01
CA ASP A 370 15.04 32.76 6.02
C ASP A 370 14.03 32.90 4.85
N LEU A 371 13.69 31.83 4.13
CA LEU A 371 12.56 31.88 3.19
C LEU A 371 11.23 32.10 3.93
N ALA A 372 10.44 33.05 3.44
CA ALA A 372 9.10 33.27 3.94
C ALA A 372 8.22 32.03 3.66
N THR A 373 7.66 31.49 4.73
CA THR A 373 6.66 30.42 4.65
C THR A 373 5.28 31.08 4.59
N GLN A 374 4.46 30.71 3.62
CA GLN A 374 3.10 31.24 3.49
C GLN A 374 2.11 30.13 3.13
N ASP A 375 0.86 30.33 3.56
CA ASP A 375 -0.25 29.54 3.06
C ASP A 375 -0.49 29.91 1.60
N ILE A 376 -0.53 28.89 0.75
CA ILE A 376 -0.85 29.06 -0.66
C ILE A 376 -2.05 28.24 -1.07
N TYR A 377 -2.72 28.75 -2.09
CA TYR A 377 -3.77 28.07 -2.79
C TYR A 377 -3.28 27.78 -4.20
N VAL A 378 -3.03 26.51 -4.50
CA VAL A 378 -2.75 26.09 -5.87
C VAL A 378 -4.08 25.80 -6.56
N LEU A 379 -4.47 26.75 -7.41
CA LEU A 379 -5.71 26.74 -8.18
C LEU A 379 -5.70 25.59 -9.19
N PRO A 380 -6.82 24.87 -9.37
CA PRO A 380 -7.01 24.05 -10.55
C PRO A 380 -7.14 25.00 -11.76
N ARG A 381 -6.42 24.70 -12.86
CA ARG A 381 -6.73 25.29 -14.16
C ARG A 381 -7.52 24.30 -15.00
N PHE A 382 -8.51 24.84 -15.71
CA PHE A 382 -9.35 24.14 -16.68
C PHE A 382 -9.02 24.71 -18.05
N THR A 383 -8.79 23.85 -19.04
CA THR A 383 -8.76 24.26 -20.45
C THR A 383 -10.18 24.19 -20.98
N SER A 384 -10.96 25.28 -20.87
CA SER A 384 -12.29 25.33 -21.50
C SER A 384 -12.20 25.82 -22.94
N ALA A 385 -13.16 25.41 -23.79
CA ALA A 385 -13.28 25.83 -25.18
C ALA A 385 -13.69 27.31 -25.38
N SER A 386 -13.90 28.07 -24.30
CA SER A 386 -14.06 29.52 -24.38
C SER A 386 -12.67 30.17 -24.28
N GLU A 387 -12.30 30.97 -25.27
CA GLU A 387 -10.98 31.62 -25.43
C GLU A 387 -10.49 32.45 -24.23
N GLN A 388 -11.31 32.63 -23.20
CA GLN A 388 -11.02 33.39 -21.98
C GLN A 388 -10.30 32.60 -20.87
N ASN A 389 -10.12 31.28 -21.00
CA ASN A 389 -9.37 30.44 -20.05
C ASN A 389 -8.40 29.47 -20.76
N ILE A 390 -7.82 29.90 -21.88
CA ILE A 390 -6.79 29.13 -22.56
C ILE A 390 -5.52 29.16 -21.71
N GLU A 391 -5.00 27.98 -21.38
CA GLU A 391 -3.63 27.83 -20.90
C GLU A 391 -2.71 28.51 -21.93
N PRO A 392 -1.96 29.58 -21.59
CA PRO A 392 -0.90 30.02 -22.48
C PRO A 392 -0.01 28.80 -22.67
N ALA A 393 0.28 28.44 -23.92
CA ALA A 393 1.16 27.32 -24.25
C ALA A 393 2.34 27.38 -23.29
N TRP A 394 2.60 26.28 -22.57
CA TRP A 394 3.65 26.22 -21.54
C TRP A 394 4.88 26.96 -22.04
N ASP A 395 5.11 28.18 -21.54
CA ASP A 395 6.26 28.96 -21.98
C ASP A 395 7.48 28.12 -21.65
N LYS A 396 8.13 27.58 -22.68
CA LYS A 396 9.39 26.85 -22.52
C LYS A 396 10.42 27.87 -22.06
N LEU A 397 10.51 28.03 -20.75
CA LEU A 397 11.48 28.91 -20.12
C LEU A 397 12.88 28.36 -20.39
N ASP A 398 13.70 29.11 -21.11
CA ASP A 398 15.10 28.76 -21.30
C ASP A 398 15.81 28.79 -19.95
N VAL A 399 16.11 27.59 -19.47
CA VAL A 399 16.76 27.37 -18.18
C VAL A 399 18.17 27.95 -18.18
N GLU A 400 18.82 28.08 -19.34
CA GLU A 400 20.17 28.65 -19.46
C GLU A 400 20.17 30.18 -19.36
N GLU A 401 19.08 30.85 -19.76
CA GLU A 401 18.91 32.30 -19.57
C GLU A 401 18.76 32.67 -18.08
N ILE A 402 18.11 31.79 -17.31
CA ILE A 402 17.84 31.97 -15.87
C ILE A 402 19.06 31.62 -14.99
N LYS A 403 19.94 30.71 -15.44
CA LYS A 403 21.08 30.19 -14.66
C LYS A 403 22.26 31.16 -14.51
N LYS A 404 22.42 32.13 -15.41
CA LYS A 404 23.61 33.02 -15.47
C LYS A 404 23.97 33.79 -14.16
N PRO A 405 23.04 34.10 -13.23
CA PRO A 405 23.40 34.82 -12.00
C PRO A 405 23.78 33.97 -10.76
N THR A 406 23.62 32.64 -10.73
CA THR A 406 23.46 31.93 -9.44
C THR A 406 24.29 30.63 -9.27
N LEU A 407 25.62 30.69 -9.33
CA LEU A 407 26.45 29.49 -9.16
C LEU A 407 27.75 29.73 -8.36
N GLN A 408 27.87 29.16 -7.15
CA GLN A 408 29.16 28.65 -6.61
C GLN A 408 29.02 27.43 -5.67
N ARG A 409 29.69 26.34 -6.09
CA ARG A 409 30.36 25.18 -5.41
C ARG A 409 29.67 24.40 -4.27
N PHE A 410 29.67 23.05 -4.36
CA PHE A 410 30.70 22.15 -3.80
C PHE A 410 30.47 20.65 -4.14
N LYS A 411 31.53 19.85 -3.92
CA LYS A 411 31.76 18.44 -4.35
C LYS A 411 31.17 17.39 -3.40
N SER A 412 30.87 16.22 -3.96
CA SER A 412 30.37 15.01 -3.29
C SER A 412 31.48 14.10 -2.74
N ALA A 413 31.13 13.30 -1.72
CA ALA A 413 31.90 12.14 -1.25
C ALA A 413 30.98 10.88 -1.19
N PRO A 414 31.54 9.65 -1.26
CA PRO A 414 30.80 8.48 -1.70
C PRO A 414 30.15 7.61 -0.61
N GLN A 415 29.35 6.68 -1.14
CA GLN A 415 28.28 5.85 -0.61
C GLN A 415 28.63 4.86 0.52
N LEU A 416 27.58 4.45 1.24
CA LEU A 416 27.37 3.05 1.63
C LEU A 416 26.10 2.53 0.95
N ALA A 417 26.14 1.28 0.47
CA ALA A 417 24.98 0.59 -0.10
C ALA A 417 23.99 0.26 1.01
N SER A 418 22.76 0.78 0.89
CA SER A 418 21.65 0.44 1.77
C SER A 418 20.48 -0.05 0.91
N THR A 419 19.79 -1.07 1.38
CA THR A 419 18.51 -1.50 0.82
C THR A 419 17.53 -0.33 0.93
N GLY A 420 16.86 0.07 -0.16
CA GLY A 420 16.09 1.32 -0.29
C GLY A 420 15.06 1.61 0.81
N VAL A 421 14.60 0.58 1.53
CA VAL A 421 13.66 0.71 2.65
C VAL A 421 14.28 1.29 3.92
N LEU A 422 15.55 0.99 4.25
CA LEU A 422 16.20 1.62 5.39
C LEU A 422 16.28 3.14 5.21
N GLU A 423 16.62 3.59 3.99
CA GLU A 423 16.57 5.00 3.63
C GLU A 423 15.17 5.57 3.82
N HIS A 424 14.11 4.97 3.27
CA HIS A 424 12.73 5.45 3.43
C HIS A 424 12.30 5.58 4.90
N LEU A 425 12.72 4.65 5.77
CA LEU A 425 12.40 4.70 7.19
C LEU A 425 12.92 5.98 7.88
N HIS A 426 14.05 6.53 7.43
CA HIS A 426 14.60 7.80 7.94
C HIS A 426 13.77 9.02 7.60
N TYR A 427 12.88 8.89 6.62
CA TYR A 427 12.12 9.97 6.00
C TYR A 427 10.63 9.97 6.35
N VAL A 428 10.12 8.89 6.97
CA VAL A 428 8.71 8.77 7.35
C VAL A 428 8.32 9.92 8.28
N PRO A 429 7.41 10.82 7.86
CA PRO A 429 6.93 11.90 8.71
C PRO A 429 6.10 11.27 9.83
N ASP A 430 6.57 11.44 11.07
CA ASP A 430 5.99 11.00 12.34
C ASP A 430 4.92 9.90 12.20
N PRO A 431 5.31 8.61 12.14
CA PRO A 431 4.36 7.53 12.02
C PRO A 431 3.46 7.57 13.25
N GLY A 432 2.14 7.55 13.07
CA GLY A 432 1.22 7.33 14.20
C GLY A 432 1.73 6.19 15.09
N ILE A 433 1.48 6.26 16.40
CA ILE A 433 2.09 5.42 17.46
C ILE A 433 2.16 3.91 17.11
N HIS A 434 1.23 3.40 16.31
CA HIS A 434 1.15 2.00 15.88
C HIS A 434 2.20 1.59 14.83
N GLN A 435 2.59 2.46 13.89
CA GLN A 435 3.57 2.14 12.84
C GLN A 435 5.01 2.15 13.38
N LEU A 436 5.31 2.95 14.41
CA LEU A 436 6.65 3.08 15.01
C LEU A 436 7.26 1.74 15.46
N LYS A 437 6.45 0.79 15.95
CA LYS A 437 6.92 -0.52 16.44
C LYS A 437 7.40 -1.43 15.32
N PHE A 438 6.61 -1.57 14.26
CA PHE A 438 6.96 -2.37 13.08
C PHE A 438 8.21 -1.79 12.40
N LEU A 439 8.25 -0.47 12.24
CA LEU A 439 9.40 0.21 11.63
C LEU A 439 10.69 0.08 12.43
N HIS A 440 10.61 0.07 13.76
CA HIS A 440 11.77 -0.18 14.60
C HIS A 440 12.27 -1.64 14.48
N LEU A 441 11.34 -2.59 14.37
CA LEU A 441 11.64 -4.01 14.15
C LEU A 441 12.30 -4.26 12.79
N VAL A 442 11.73 -3.69 11.72
CA VAL A 442 12.30 -3.72 10.36
C VAL A 442 13.68 -3.08 10.34
N ARG A 443 13.83 -1.86 10.88
CA ARG A 443 15.14 -1.19 10.98
C ARG A 443 16.19 -2.06 11.66
N ARG A 444 15.86 -2.63 12.81
CA ARG A 444 16.81 -3.44 13.58
C ARG A 444 17.20 -4.70 12.82
N ALA A 445 16.22 -5.41 12.26
CA ALA A 445 16.48 -6.66 11.55
C ALA A 445 17.31 -6.43 10.29
N VAL A 446 17.02 -5.40 9.50
CA VAL A 446 17.82 -5.07 8.32
C VAL A 446 19.24 -4.64 8.73
N ALA A 447 19.38 -3.81 9.76
CA ALA A 447 20.69 -3.42 10.30
C ALA A 447 21.52 -4.62 10.81
N THR A 448 20.87 -5.71 11.24
CA THR A 448 21.52 -6.93 11.72
C THR A 448 21.54 -8.07 10.71
N GLN A 449 21.09 -7.87 9.46
CA GLN A 449 20.93 -8.93 8.44
C GLN A 449 20.07 -10.13 8.91
N GLN A 450 19.00 -9.87 9.68
CA GLN A 450 18.10 -10.90 10.23
C GLN A 450 16.68 -10.80 9.65
N ILE A 451 16.56 -10.47 8.36
CA ILE A 451 15.26 -10.27 7.70
C ILE A 451 14.44 -11.57 7.71
N ASP A 452 15.07 -12.73 7.51
CA ASP A 452 14.39 -14.03 7.54
C ASP A 452 13.70 -14.29 8.90
N ARG A 453 14.31 -13.84 10.00
CA ARG A 453 13.73 -13.96 11.35
C ARG A 453 12.51 -13.04 11.56
N LEU A 454 12.37 -11.96 10.80
CA LEU A 454 11.16 -11.13 10.84
C LEU A 454 10.00 -11.81 10.14
N VAL A 455 10.26 -12.39 8.97
CA VAL A 455 9.27 -13.13 8.17
C VAL A 455 8.72 -14.29 8.99
N ASP A 456 9.59 -15.10 9.60
CA ASP A 456 9.19 -16.18 10.51
C ASP A 456 8.37 -15.67 11.71
N ARG A 457 8.74 -14.51 12.25
CA ARG A 457 8.10 -13.94 13.44
C ARG A 457 6.72 -13.34 13.15
N GLU A 458 6.55 -12.69 12.01
CA GLU A 458 5.26 -12.15 11.56
C GLU A 458 4.29 -13.28 11.23
N ASP A 459 4.77 -14.34 10.56
CA ASP A 459 4.03 -15.57 10.33
C ASP A 459 3.60 -16.22 11.66
N LEU A 460 4.51 -16.31 12.65
CA LEU A 460 4.17 -16.75 14.01
C LEU A 460 3.06 -15.92 14.68
N ARG A 461 3.13 -14.58 14.63
CA ARG A 461 2.13 -13.68 15.24
C ARG A 461 0.75 -13.79 14.59
N LEU A 462 0.71 -13.86 13.25
CA LEU A 462 -0.51 -14.06 12.49
C LEU A 462 -1.10 -15.46 12.74
N ARG A 463 -0.25 -16.48 12.82
CA ARG A 463 -0.65 -17.84 13.23
C ARG A 463 -1.27 -17.83 14.62
N PHE A 464 -0.65 -17.22 15.63
CA PHE A 464 -1.19 -17.16 17.02
C PHE A 464 -2.58 -16.53 17.06
N SER A 465 -2.74 -15.44 16.31
CA SER A 465 -3.97 -14.68 16.29
C SER A 465 -5.10 -15.41 15.55
N ARG A 466 -4.81 -15.93 14.34
CA ARG A 466 -5.81 -16.66 13.53
C ARG A 466 -6.14 -18.04 14.07
N ALA A 467 -5.23 -18.66 14.82
CA ALA A 467 -5.43 -20.00 15.37
C ALA A 467 -6.54 -20.08 16.42
N THR A 468 -6.81 -18.98 17.12
CA THR A 468 -7.68 -18.95 18.31
C THR A 468 -8.91 -18.08 18.12
N LEU A 469 -8.81 -17.03 17.29
CA LEU A 469 -9.86 -16.04 17.17
C LEU A 469 -11.12 -16.61 16.50
N PRO A 470 -12.32 -16.38 17.07
CA PRO A 470 -13.56 -16.78 16.43
C PRO A 470 -13.75 -16.08 15.08
N PRO A 471 -14.46 -16.72 14.14
CA PRO A 471 -14.75 -16.11 12.84
C PRO A 471 -15.49 -14.77 13.03
N ARG A 472 -15.07 -13.75 12.28
CA ARG A 472 -15.68 -12.42 12.33
C ARG A 472 -17.11 -12.48 11.82
N ASN A 473 -18.05 -11.90 12.56
CA ASN A 473 -19.42 -11.76 12.11
C ASN A 473 -19.53 -10.61 11.09
N ARG A 474 -19.69 -10.96 9.82
CA ARG A 474 -19.73 -9.98 8.72
C ARG A 474 -21.02 -9.14 8.67
N SER A 475 -22.03 -9.49 9.46
CA SER A 475 -23.26 -8.70 9.64
C SER A 475 -23.24 -7.86 10.92
N PHE A 476 -22.09 -7.78 11.61
CA PHE A 476 -21.95 -6.89 12.76
C PHE A 476 -22.12 -5.43 12.33
N CYS A 477 -23.08 -4.74 12.91
CA CYS A 477 -23.38 -3.35 12.61
C CYS A 477 -23.71 -2.56 13.89
N GLY A 478 -23.49 -1.25 13.84
CA GLY A 478 -23.63 -0.38 15.02
C GLY A 478 -22.51 -0.57 16.06
N ARG A 479 -22.69 0.02 17.25
CA ARG A 479 -21.76 -0.03 18.40
C ARG A 479 -20.39 0.64 18.20
N SER A 480 -20.32 1.58 17.27
CA SER A 480 -19.10 2.39 17.06
C SER A 480 -18.66 3.11 18.34
N ASP A 481 -19.62 3.54 19.16
CA ASP A 481 -19.43 4.13 20.49
C ASP A 481 -18.77 3.15 21.48
N VAL A 482 -19.22 1.89 21.51
CA VAL A 482 -18.66 0.86 22.39
C VAL A 482 -17.26 0.44 21.92
N LEU A 483 -17.04 0.30 20.61
CA LEU A 483 -15.73 -0.01 20.03
C LEU A 483 -14.74 1.15 20.26
N GLN A 484 -15.19 2.40 20.14
CA GLN A 484 -14.39 3.56 20.48
C GLN A 484 -14.06 3.60 21.97
N GLY A 485 -15.03 3.34 22.85
CA GLY A 485 -14.79 3.25 24.30
C GLY A 485 -13.79 2.14 24.68
N LEU A 486 -13.84 0.99 24.02
CA LEU A 486 -12.82 -0.06 24.18
C LEU A 486 -11.44 0.43 23.74
N THR A 487 -11.36 1.16 22.62
CA THR A 487 -10.12 1.76 22.15
C THR A 487 -9.55 2.74 23.18
N ASP A 488 -10.40 3.61 23.73
CA ASP A 488 -9.98 4.60 24.73
C ASP A 488 -9.50 3.96 26.04
N ILE A 489 -10.09 2.83 26.45
CA ILE A 489 -9.65 2.06 27.63
C ILE A 489 -8.27 1.45 27.42
N PHE A 490 -8.05 0.81 26.27
CA PHE A 490 -6.76 0.17 25.98
C PHE A 490 -5.68 1.18 25.56
N PHE A 491 -6.06 2.38 25.12
CA PHE A 491 -5.17 3.44 24.63
C PHE A 491 -5.56 4.83 25.16
N PRO A 492 -5.44 5.09 26.47
CA PRO A 492 -5.83 6.37 27.04
C PRO A 492 -4.91 7.52 26.57
N SER A 493 -5.51 8.68 26.28
CA SER A 493 -4.81 9.89 25.81
C SER A 493 -3.75 10.42 26.80
N LYS A 494 -3.84 10.04 28.08
CA LYS A 494 -2.82 10.29 29.11
C LYS A 494 -2.26 8.95 29.59
N ARG A 495 -1.00 8.65 29.25
CA ARG A 495 -0.34 7.41 29.65
C ARG A 495 -0.06 7.39 31.16
N SER A 496 -0.56 6.38 31.87
CA SER A 496 -0.07 6.06 33.22
C SER A 496 1.36 5.52 33.15
N THR A 497 2.19 5.90 34.13
CA THR A 497 3.58 5.44 34.27
C THR A 497 3.71 3.98 34.73
N THR A 498 2.61 3.31 35.06
CA THR A 498 2.58 1.94 35.58
C THR A 498 2.44 0.89 34.46
N ARG A 499 3.33 -0.11 34.44
CA ARG A 499 3.33 -1.27 33.51
C ARG A 499 2.28 -2.37 33.81
N ALA A 500 1.23 -2.07 34.57
CA ALA A 500 0.22 -3.07 34.94
C ALA A 500 -0.64 -3.47 33.71
N PRO A 501 -1.10 -4.74 33.63
CA PRO A 501 -2.00 -5.17 32.56
C PRO A 501 -3.33 -4.40 32.63
N ILE A 502 -3.82 -3.94 31.48
CA ILE A 502 -5.15 -3.32 31.36
C ILE A 502 -6.19 -4.43 31.29
N ILE A 503 -7.15 -4.41 32.21
CA ILE A 503 -8.25 -5.38 32.27
C ILE A 503 -9.55 -4.64 31.94
N CYS A 504 -10.26 -5.11 30.93
CA CYS A 504 -11.56 -4.59 30.53
C CYS A 504 -12.62 -5.71 30.63
N THR A 505 -13.77 -5.40 31.23
CA THR A 505 -14.89 -6.34 31.35
C THR A 505 -16.07 -5.81 30.54
N LEU A 506 -16.58 -6.62 29.62
CA LEU A 506 -17.82 -6.34 28.89
C LEU A 506 -19.00 -7.01 29.61
N SER A 507 -19.86 -6.21 30.25
CA SER A 507 -21.04 -6.67 31.01
C SER A 507 -22.36 -6.25 30.36
N GLY A 508 -23.43 -7.02 30.59
CA GLY A 508 -24.77 -6.75 30.05
C GLY A 508 -25.64 -8.01 29.97
N LEU A 509 -26.93 -7.86 29.66
CA LEU A 509 -27.90 -8.96 29.56
C LEU A 509 -27.46 -10.08 28.57
N GLY A 510 -27.98 -11.29 28.78
CA GLY A 510 -27.80 -12.40 27.83
C GLY A 510 -28.28 -12.00 26.42
N GLY A 511 -27.60 -12.47 25.38
CA GLY A 511 -27.99 -12.20 23.99
C GLY A 511 -27.68 -10.80 23.45
N ILE A 512 -27.26 -9.83 24.29
CA ILE A 512 -26.94 -8.46 23.86
C ILE A 512 -25.63 -8.35 23.05
N GLY A 513 -25.10 -9.43 22.46
CA GLY A 513 -23.96 -9.34 21.54
C GLY A 513 -22.59 -9.00 22.16
N LYS A 514 -22.38 -9.17 23.48
CA LYS A 514 -21.08 -8.90 24.14
C LYS A 514 -19.91 -9.63 23.47
N THR A 515 -20.08 -10.94 23.26
CA THR A 515 -19.10 -11.79 22.59
C THR A 515 -18.84 -11.31 21.16
N GLN A 516 -19.88 -10.88 20.45
CA GLN A 516 -19.76 -10.36 19.09
C GLN A 516 -18.98 -9.04 19.06
N THR A 517 -19.20 -8.15 20.03
CA THR A 517 -18.43 -6.92 20.17
C THR A 517 -16.95 -7.19 20.49
N ALA A 518 -16.65 -8.15 21.36
CA ALA A 518 -15.27 -8.55 21.67
C ALA A 518 -14.55 -9.19 20.47
N VAL A 519 -15.26 -10.03 19.69
CA VAL A 519 -14.74 -10.62 18.45
C VAL A 519 -14.45 -9.52 17.44
N GLU A 520 -15.39 -8.61 17.21
CA GLU A 520 -15.22 -7.50 16.26
C GLU A 520 -14.05 -6.60 16.64
N PHE A 521 -13.96 -6.19 17.91
CA PHE A 521 -12.84 -5.39 18.40
C PHE A 521 -11.50 -6.10 18.24
N SER A 522 -11.46 -7.42 18.45
CA SER A 522 -10.25 -8.22 18.28
C SER A 522 -9.78 -8.29 16.82
N HIS A 523 -10.72 -8.47 15.87
CA HIS A 523 -10.42 -8.44 14.44
C HIS A 523 -9.94 -7.05 14.01
N HIS A 524 -10.63 -5.99 14.45
CA HIS A 524 -10.20 -4.61 14.24
C HIS A 524 -8.77 -4.38 14.76
N CYS A 525 -8.46 -4.91 15.94
CA CYS A 525 -7.13 -4.76 16.51
C CYS A 525 -6.02 -5.45 15.70
N LEU A 526 -6.31 -6.57 15.05
CA LEU A 526 -5.35 -7.25 14.20
C LEU A 526 -5.20 -6.58 12.83
N GLU A 527 -6.32 -6.22 12.19
CA GLU A 527 -6.34 -5.57 10.86
C GLU A 527 -5.63 -4.21 10.89
N HIS A 528 -5.80 -3.46 11.98
CA HIS A 528 -5.17 -2.16 12.16
C HIS A 528 -3.85 -2.22 12.96
N HIS A 529 -3.34 -3.42 13.25
CA HIS A 529 -2.11 -3.66 14.03
C HIS A 529 -2.07 -2.92 15.38
N ILE A 530 -3.23 -2.78 16.02
CA ILE A 530 -3.40 -2.20 17.34
C ILE A 530 -2.77 -3.11 18.39
N PHE A 531 -3.03 -4.42 18.29
CA PHE A 531 -2.36 -5.45 19.07
C PHE A 531 -1.47 -6.31 18.17
N ASP A 532 -0.27 -6.61 18.68
CA ASP A 532 0.69 -7.49 17.99
C ASP A 532 0.18 -8.94 17.89
N THR A 533 -0.66 -9.37 18.82
CA THR A 533 -1.24 -10.73 18.90
C THR A 533 -2.52 -10.68 19.72
N VAL A 534 -3.56 -11.42 19.30
CA VAL A 534 -4.77 -11.65 20.10
C VAL A 534 -4.90 -13.14 20.40
N LEU A 535 -5.12 -13.50 21.65
CA LEU A 535 -5.40 -14.86 22.07
C LEU A 535 -6.84 -14.95 22.57
N TRP A 536 -7.64 -15.81 21.93
CA TRP A 536 -9.01 -16.02 22.33
C TRP A 536 -9.19 -17.38 22.99
N ILE A 537 -9.73 -17.38 24.21
CA ILE A 537 -9.92 -18.60 25.00
C ILE A 537 -11.35 -18.59 25.54
N GLN A 538 -12.08 -19.70 25.33
CA GLN A 538 -13.37 -19.92 25.95
C GLN A 538 -13.15 -20.40 27.39
N ALA A 539 -13.86 -19.78 28.33
CA ALA A 539 -13.75 -20.04 29.76
C ALA A 539 -15.11 -20.28 30.42
N ASP A 540 -16.05 -20.88 29.67
CA ASP A 540 -17.37 -21.27 30.15
C ASP A 540 -17.35 -22.53 31.04
N SER A 541 -16.26 -23.31 31.00
CA SER A 541 -15.99 -24.42 31.91
C SER A 541 -14.48 -24.58 32.13
N HIS A 542 -14.09 -25.35 33.14
CA HIS A 542 -12.68 -25.69 33.36
C HIS A 542 -12.11 -26.49 32.16
N GLU A 543 -12.89 -27.42 31.61
CA GLU A 543 -12.49 -28.26 30.49
C GLU A 543 -12.28 -27.45 29.19
N SER A 544 -13.19 -26.53 28.87
CA SER A 544 -13.05 -25.66 27.69
C SER A 544 -11.87 -24.69 27.79
N LEU A 545 -11.56 -24.23 29.01
CA LEU A 545 -10.38 -23.42 29.30
C LEU A 545 -9.09 -24.19 29.00
N ILE A 546 -8.95 -25.41 29.55
CA ILE A 546 -7.78 -26.28 29.32
C ILE A 546 -7.67 -26.68 27.84
N ARG A 547 -8.79 -27.00 27.20
CA ARG A 547 -8.85 -27.30 25.77
C ARG A 547 -8.38 -26.11 24.92
N GLY A 548 -8.75 -24.89 25.29
CA GLY A 548 -8.28 -23.66 24.65
C GLY A 548 -6.75 -23.53 24.70
N PHE A 549 -6.14 -23.74 25.87
CA PHE A 549 -4.68 -23.75 26.01
C PHE A 549 -4.01 -24.89 25.22
N SER A 550 -4.62 -26.08 25.19
CA SER A 550 -4.09 -27.24 24.46
C SER A 550 -4.13 -27.06 22.95
N ILE A 551 -5.17 -26.42 22.41
CA ILE A 551 -5.25 -26.03 20.99
C ILE A 551 -4.11 -25.04 20.66
N ILE A 552 -3.84 -24.09 21.56
CA ILE A 552 -2.73 -23.14 21.39
C ILE A 552 -1.38 -23.82 21.53
N ALA A 553 -1.21 -24.81 22.39
CA ALA A 553 0.09 -25.49 22.51
C ALA A 553 0.38 -26.41 21.31
N SER A 554 -0.62 -27.19 20.88
CA SER A 554 -0.49 -28.16 19.78
C SER A 554 -0.25 -27.51 18.43
N LYS A 555 -0.98 -26.43 18.09
CA LYS A 555 -0.79 -25.71 16.81
C LYS A 555 0.61 -25.09 16.66
N PHE A 556 1.38 -24.99 17.73
CA PHE A 556 2.67 -24.30 17.76
C PHE A 556 3.82 -25.21 18.21
N GLY A 557 3.58 -26.51 18.40
CA GLY A 557 4.60 -27.46 18.85
C GLY A 557 5.21 -27.10 20.20
N LEU A 558 4.43 -26.45 21.09
CA LEU A 558 4.93 -25.94 22.37
C LEU A 558 4.95 -26.98 23.49
N ALA A 559 4.32 -28.15 23.28
CA ALA A 559 4.24 -29.21 24.25
C ALA A 559 4.35 -30.58 23.56
N GLU A 560 5.07 -31.50 24.20
CA GLU A 560 5.17 -32.89 23.79
C GLU A 560 3.85 -33.62 24.00
N THR A 561 3.59 -34.64 23.19
CA THR A 561 2.44 -35.55 23.37
C THR A 561 2.46 -36.17 24.77
N GLY A 562 1.44 -35.87 25.58
CA GLY A 562 1.32 -36.34 26.96
C GLY A 562 1.77 -35.35 28.05
N ALA A 563 2.09 -34.10 27.69
CA ALA A 563 2.37 -33.05 28.68
C ALA A 563 1.17 -32.77 29.60
N SER A 564 1.42 -32.56 30.90
CA SER A 564 0.38 -32.19 31.87
C SER A 564 -0.25 -30.84 31.55
N ASP A 565 -1.51 -30.63 31.93
CA ASP A 565 -2.25 -29.38 31.72
C ASP A 565 -1.50 -28.13 32.23
N ASP A 566 -0.84 -28.21 33.38
CA ASP A 566 -0.04 -27.12 33.95
C ASP A 566 1.18 -26.76 33.09
N ALA A 567 1.82 -27.76 32.48
CA ALA A 567 2.95 -27.55 31.57
C ALA A 567 2.49 -26.88 30.28
N ILE A 568 1.33 -27.29 29.74
CA ILE A 568 0.68 -26.68 28.57
C ILE A 568 0.35 -25.21 28.84
N ILE A 569 -0.33 -24.92 29.96
CA ILE A 569 -0.69 -23.55 30.36
C ILE A 569 0.57 -22.69 30.53
N THR A 570 1.59 -23.22 31.20
CA THR A 570 2.85 -22.51 31.45
C THR A 570 3.61 -22.22 30.16
N ALA A 571 3.65 -23.17 29.22
CA ALA A 571 4.26 -22.97 27.91
C ALA A 571 3.58 -21.85 27.13
N VAL A 572 2.24 -21.84 27.07
CA VAL A 572 1.46 -20.80 26.38
C VAL A 572 1.66 -19.43 27.05
N LYS A 573 1.62 -19.36 28.40
CA LYS A 573 1.90 -18.12 29.16
C LYS A 573 3.30 -17.59 28.89
N ASN A 574 4.31 -18.44 28.87
CA ASN A 574 5.69 -18.05 28.62
C ASN A 574 5.89 -17.48 27.22
N VAL A 575 5.23 -18.05 26.21
CA VAL A 575 5.26 -17.51 24.85
C VAL A 575 4.55 -16.16 24.77
N ALA A 576 3.37 -16.03 25.38
CA ALA A 576 2.65 -14.76 25.45
C ALA A 576 3.50 -13.66 26.13
N ILE A 577 4.21 -13.99 27.20
CA ILE A 577 5.14 -13.09 27.90
C ILE A 577 6.33 -12.73 27.02
N ARG A 578 6.96 -13.68 26.31
CA ARG A 578 8.07 -13.40 25.37
C ARG A 578 7.65 -12.49 24.22
N LEU A 579 6.43 -12.68 23.70
CA LEU A 579 5.85 -11.82 22.67
C LEU A 579 5.62 -10.40 23.18
N GLY A 580 5.25 -10.23 24.46
CA GLY A 580 5.06 -8.93 25.11
C GLY A 580 6.32 -8.25 25.66
N SER A 581 7.36 -8.98 26.05
CA SER A 581 8.50 -8.46 26.83
C SER A 581 9.70 -7.97 26.01
N THR A 582 9.69 -8.04 24.67
CA THR A 582 10.81 -7.56 23.84
C THR A 582 10.95 -6.03 23.74
N TYR A 583 10.30 -5.29 24.64
CA TYR A 583 10.36 -3.83 24.77
C TYR A 583 11.41 -3.39 25.81
N ARG A 584 12.65 -3.13 25.36
CA ARG A 584 13.52 -2.16 26.03
C ARG A 584 13.42 -0.86 25.22
N SER A 585 12.78 0.15 25.79
CA SER A 585 12.82 1.53 25.30
C SER A 585 14.28 1.97 25.13
N PRO A 586 14.67 2.63 24.01
CA PRO A 586 15.99 3.24 23.87
C PRO A 586 16.19 4.45 24.79
N TRP A 587 15.13 4.99 25.39
CA TRP A 587 15.19 6.12 26.31
C TRP A 587 15.31 5.66 27.76
N ARG A 588 16.41 4.98 28.10
CA ARG A 588 16.89 4.87 29.49
C ARG A 588 18.42 4.77 29.48
N HIS A 589 19.07 5.93 29.48
CA HIS A 589 20.30 6.06 30.25
C HIS A 589 19.91 5.98 31.74
N GLY A 590 20.48 5.03 32.47
CA GLY A 590 20.35 4.91 33.92
C GLY A 590 19.91 3.52 34.39
N PRO A 591 20.74 2.81 35.18
CA PRO A 591 20.38 1.51 35.72
C PRO A 591 19.59 1.71 37.01
N PHE A 592 18.33 1.32 37.07
CA PHE A 592 17.70 1.04 38.35
C PHE A 592 16.79 -0.20 38.23
N ARG A 593 16.96 -1.05 39.25
CA ARG A 593 16.65 -2.47 39.36
C ARG A 593 15.20 -2.85 39.11
#